data_AF-A0A9D9TUL5-F1
#
_entry.id   AF-A0A9D9TUL5-F1
#
_cell.length_a   1.000
_cell.length_b   1.000
_cell.length_c   1.000
_cell.angle_alpha   90.00
_cell.angle_beta   90.00
_cell.angle_gamma   90.00
#
_symmetry.space_group_name_H-M   'P 1'
#
loop_
_entity.id
_entity.type
_entity.pdbx_description
1 polymer ?
#
loop_
_entity_poly.entity_id
_entity_poly.type
_entity_poly.pdbx_seq_one_letter_code
_entity_poly.pdbx_strand_id
1 'polypeptide(L)'
;FRLFGGIGYALNSTVNENKRYALPFFRQYFAGGPSSMRAWQLRRLGPGSSIKDFNQFPDRFGDVQLEFNTEYRFKVAEIAGTRVESVLFTDIGNVWLLKKQAGQEEEVFKFSRLGQDIAIGVGTGLRIDFNFFLIRVDYAYKVKDPSPDNIADQNKWFNNWRLTNGQLQIGINYPFSL
;
A
#
# COMPACT_ATOMS: atom_id res chain seq x y z
N PHE A 1 8.42 -13.53 4.03
CA PHE A 1 8.21 -12.44 3.05
C PHE A 1 7.05 -12.81 2.14
N ARG A 2 6.42 -11.85 1.48
CA ARG A 2 5.32 -12.01 0.52
C ARG A 2 5.59 -11.11 -0.67
N LEU A 3 5.45 -11.65 -1.87
CA LEU A 3 5.49 -10.90 -3.13
C LEU A 3 4.12 -11.02 -3.79
N PHE A 4 3.59 -9.91 -4.29
CA PHE A 4 2.35 -9.84 -5.04
C PHE A 4 2.58 -9.02 -6.30
N GLY A 5 2.14 -9.56 -7.44
CA GLY A 5 2.18 -8.91 -8.73
C GLY A 5 0.90 -9.21 -9.48
N GLY A 6 0.24 -8.16 -9.98
CA GLY A 6 -1.00 -8.27 -10.74
C GLY A 6 -0.94 -7.38 -11.96
N ILE A 7 -1.47 -7.87 -13.08
CA ILE A 7 -1.65 -7.10 -14.31
C ILE A 7 -3.06 -7.36 -14.84
N GLY A 8 -3.79 -6.29 -15.07
CA GLY A 8 -5.14 -6.32 -15.58
C GLY A 8 -5.19 -5.59 -16.92
N TYR A 9 -5.50 -6.30 -18.00
CA TYR A 9 -5.53 -5.72 -19.35
C TYR A 9 -6.98 -5.50 -19.82
N ALA A 10 -7.35 -4.26 -20.09
CA ALA A 10 -8.63 -3.93 -20.72
C ALA A 10 -8.57 -4.13 -22.25
N LEU A 11 -9.42 -5.04 -22.76
CA LEU A 11 -9.56 -5.31 -24.20
C LEU A 11 -10.17 -4.11 -24.93
N ASN A 12 -9.87 -4.02 -26.23
CA ASN A 12 -10.33 -2.90 -27.06
C ASN A 12 -11.85 -2.90 -27.29
N SER A 13 -12.57 -3.97 -26.95
CA SER A 13 -14.03 -4.05 -27.05
C SER A 13 -14.76 -3.43 -25.86
N THR A 14 -14.05 -3.12 -24.77
CA THR A 14 -14.63 -2.52 -23.55
C THR A 14 -14.48 -0.99 -23.57
N VAL A 15 -14.76 -0.39 -24.73
CA VAL A 15 -14.67 1.06 -24.96
C VAL A 15 -15.80 1.74 -24.21
N ASN A 16 -15.49 2.54 -23.19
CA ASN A 16 -16.44 3.50 -22.64
C ASN A 16 -16.60 4.69 -23.62
N GLU A 17 -17.67 5.45 -23.51
CA GLU A 17 -18.05 6.62 -24.33
C GLU A 17 -16.88 7.62 -24.53
N ASN A 18 -15.93 7.65 -23.59
CA ASN A 18 -14.73 8.48 -23.62
C ASN A 18 -13.45 7.81 -24.18
N LYS A 19 -13.55 6.65 -24.86
CA LYS A 19 -12.40 5.86 -25.38
C LYS A 19 -11.31 5.54 -24.35
N ARG A 20 -11.67 5.47 -23.06
CA ARG A 20 -10.74 5.06 -22.01
C ARG A 20 -10.67 3.54 -21.95
N TYR A 21 -9.52 2.99 -22.32
CA TYR A 21 -9.20 1.56 -22.14
C TYR A 21 -8.73 1.28 -20.70
N ALA A 22 -9.55 1.62 -19.71
CA ALA A 22 -9.29 1.32 -18.30
C ALA A 22 -10.17 0.15 -17.87
N LEU A 23 -9.65 -0.71 -16.98
CA LEU A 23 -10.48 -1.71 -16.34
C LEU A 23 -11.62 -1.02 -15.55
N PRO A 24 -12.82 -1.61 -15.48
CA PRO A 24 -13.84 -1.14 -14.55
C PRO A 24 -13.28 -1.11 -13.12
N PHE A 25 -13.61 -0.07 -12.34
CA PHE A 25 -12.99 0.21 -11.03
C PHE A 25 -13.03 -0.99 -10.06
N PHE A 26 -14.04 -1.86 -10.14
CA PHE A 26 -14.17 -3.06 -9.32
C PHE A 26 -13.21 -4.20 -9.69
N ARG A 27 -12.55 -4.11 -10.86
CA ARG A 27 -11.47 -5.03 -11.30
C ARG A 27 -10.09 -4.37 -11.26
N GLN A 28 -10.00 -3.11 -10.86
CA GLN A 28 -8.73 -2.43 -10.73
C GLN A 28 -8.08 -2.75 -9.39
N TYR A 29 -6.76 -2.70 -9.39
CA TYR A 29 -5.93 -2.85 -8.21
C TYR A 29 -5.84 -1.54 -7.45
N PHE A 30 -5.57 -1.63 -6.16
CA PHE A 30 -5.30 -0.49 -5.29
C PHE A 30 -4.24 -0.89 -4.26
N ALA A 31 -3.48 0.09 -3.78
CA ALA A 31 -2.50 -0.12 -2.72
C ALA A 31 -2.82 0.73 -1.49
N GLY A 32 -2.39 0.24 -0.33
CA GLY A 32 -2.59 0.88 0.98
C GLY A 32 -3.50 0.09 1.91
N GLY A 33 -3.32 0.30 3.21
CA GLY A 33 -4.11 -0.32 4.28
C GLY A 33 -3.39 -1.48 5.02
N PRO A 34 -4.12 -2.18 5.92
CA PRO A 34 -3.50 -3.09 6.91
C PRO A 34 -2.91 -4.38 6.34
N SER A 35 -3.30 -4.71 5.11
CA SER A 35 -2.98 -5.97 4.44
C SER A 35 -2.10 -5.79 3.21
N SER A 36 -1.75 -4.55 2.85
CA SER A 36 -0.95 -4.16 1.69
C SER A 36 0.19 -3.24 2.20
N MET A 37 0.17 -1.96 1.85
CA MET A 37 1.18 -0.96 2.20
C MET A 37 0.77 -0.23 3.48
N ARG A 38 1.31 -0.65 4.64
CA ARG A 38 0.80 -0.21 5.95
C ARG A 38 1.09 1.25 6.32
N ALA A 39 2.07 1.87 5.67
CA ALA A 39 2.33 3.30 5.89
C ALA A 39 1.33 4.21 5.15
N TRP A 40 0.46 3.66 4.29
CA TRP A 40 -0.58 4.39 3.58
C TRP A 40 -1.96 3.93 4.03
N GLN A 41 -2.89 4.87 4.06
CA GLN A 41 -4.32 4.57 4.21
C GLN A 41 -4.83 3.78 3.00
N LEU A 42 -5.97 3.11 3.18
CA LEU A 42 -6.60 2.30 2.15
C LEU A 42 -6.85 3.13 0.87
N ARG A 43 -6.40 2.64 -0.29
CA ARG A 43 -6.55 3.28 -1.61
C ARG A 43 -5.90 4.66 -1.74
N ARG A 44 -4.91 4.99 -0.90
CA ARG A 44 -4.23 6.30 -0.92
C ARG A 44 -2.84 6.28 -1.57
N LEU A 45 -2.41 5.15 -2.14
CA LEU A 45 -1.13 5.05 -2.85
C LEU A 45 -1.31 4.86 -4.37
N GLY A 46 -0.48 5.55 -5.16
CA GLY A 46 -0.44 5.45 -6.63
C GLY A 46 -1.53 6.27 -7.34
N PRO A 47 -1.79 6.06 -8.64
CA PRO A 47 -0.96 5.31 -9.57
C PRO A 47 0.37 6.03 -9.86
N GLY A 48 1.46 5.27 -9.86
CA GLY A 48 2.82 5.73 -10.06
C GLY A 48 3.19 6.86 -9.09
N SER A 49 3.82 7.91 -9.60
CA SER A 49 4.19 9.10 -8.82
C SER A 49 3.20 10.26 -8.99
N SER A 50 1.98 10.01 -9.47
CA SER A 50 1.01 11.08 -9.71
C SER A 50 0.51 11.67 -8.40
N ILE A 51 0.61 13.00 -8.28
CA ILE A 51 0.10 13.75 -7.14
C ILE A 51 -1.32 14.16 -7.48
N LYS A 52 -2.29 13.58 -6.77
CA LYS A 52 -3.71 13.91 -6.90
C LYS A 52 -4.23 14.52 -5.61
N ASP A 53 -5.04 15.56 -5.76
CA ASP A 53 -5.78 16.14 -4.64
C ASP A 53 -6.84 15.14 -4.15
N PHE A 54 -6.70 14.74 -2.89
CA PHE A 54 -7.59 13.79 -2.24
C PHE A 54 -9.02 14.33 -2.03
N ASN A 55 -9.23 15.65 -2.13
CA ASN A 55 -10.56 16.25 -2.04
C ASN A 55 -11.43 15.96 -3.28
N GLN A 56 -10.79 15.80 -4.46
CA GLN A 56 -11.50 15.57 -5.71
C GLN A 56 -11.53 14.10 -6.10
N PHE A 57 -10.45 13.36 -5.83
CA PHE A 57 -10.33 11.94 -6.17
C PHE A 57 -9.70 11.17 -5.00
N PRO A 58 -10.50 10.76 -4.00
CA PRO A 58 -9.99 10.15 -2.78
C PRO A 58 -9.41 8.75 -3.00
N ASP A 59 -9.89 8.03 -4.02
CA ASP A 59 -9.49 6.65 -4.30
C ASP A 59 -8.53 6.57 -5.49
N ARG A 60 -7.41 5.88 -5.28
CA ARG A 60 -6.37 5.64 -6.29
C ARG A 60 -6.41 4.18 -6.75
N PHE A 61 -6.56 3.99 -8.06
CA PHE A 61 -6.66 2.70 -8.72
C PHE A 61 -5.60 2.55 -9.82
N GLY A 62 -5.25 1.30 -10.12
CA GLY A 62 -4.32 0.94 -11.19
C GLY A 62 -4.70 -0.37 -11.89
N ASP A 63 -4.13 -0.55 -13.07
CA ASP A 63 -4.23 -1.78 -13.86
C ASP A 63 -3.08 -2.75 -13.52
N VAL A 64 -1.96 -2.24 -13.02
CA VAL A 64 -0.79 -3.00 -12.56
C VAL A 64 -0.62 -2.78 -11.07
N GLN A 65 -0.29 -3.83 -10.33
CA GLN A 65 0.13 -3.75 -8.94
C GLN A 65 1.41 -4.56 -8.73
N LEU A 66 2.34 -3.99 -7.99
CA LEU A 66 3.53 -4.69 -7.53
C LEU A 66 3.71 -4.36 -6.05
N GLU A 67 3.73 -5.37 -5.22
CA GLU A 67 3.95 -5.25 -3.79
C GLU A 67 4.89 -6.34 -3.29
N PHE A 68 5.81 -5.94 -2.44
CA PHE A 68 6.72 -6.79 -1.72
C PHE A 68 6.65 -6.42 -0.25
N ASN A 69 6.57 -7.44 0.58
CA ASN A 69 6.39 -7.30 2.02
C ASN A 69 7.37 -8.25 2.70
N THR A 70 8.19 -7.72 3.59
CA THR A 70 9.05 -8.53 4.44
C THR A 70 8.74 -8.24 5.90
N GLU A 71 8.70 -9.30 6.70
CA GLU A 71 8.37 -9.24 8.11
C GLU A 71 9.38 -10.08 8.88
N TYR A 72 9.88 -9.53 9.97
CA TYR A 72 10.70 -10.22 10.96
C TYR A 72 9.93 -10.26 12.27
N ARG A 73 9.59 -11.47 12.73
CA ARG A 73 8.75 -11.69 13.90
C ARG A 73 9.60 -12.28 15.02
N PHE A 74 9.39 -11.78 16.23
CA PHE A 74 10.07 -12.30 17.41
C PHE A 74 9.12 -12.27 18.61
N LYS A 75 9.26 -13.27 19.47
CA LYS A 75 8.53 -13.36 20.73
C LYS A 75 9.11 -12.34 21.69
N VAL A 76 8.25 -11.50 22.27
CA VAL A 76 8.65 -10.52 23.29
C VAL A 76 8.50 -11.13 24.66
N ALA A 77 7.32 -11.67 24.95
CA ALA A 77 6.99 -12.23 26.24
C ALA A 77 5.86 -13.26 26.13
N GLU A 78 5.75 -14.08 27.16
CA GLU A 78 4.55 -14.88 27.42
C GLU A 78 4.08 -14.50 28.81
N ILE A 79 2.90 -13.90 28.90
CA ILE A 79 2.36 -13.39 30.16
C ILE A 79 1.07 -14.15 30.44
N ALA A 80 1.06 -14.93 31.52
CA ALA A 80 -0.10 -15.70 31.96
C ALA A 80 -0.77 -16.52 30.83
N GLY A 81 0.04 -17.18 29.99
CA GLY A 81 -0.43 -17.99 28.85
C GLY A 81 -0.83 -17.21 27.59
N THR A 82 -0.73 -15.88 27.61
CA THR A 82 -0.94 -15.02 26.43
C THR A 82 0.40 -14.78 25.73
N ARG A 83 0.47 -15.07 24.43
CA ARG A 83 1.71 -14.87 23.64
C ARG A 83 1.75 -13.45 23.10
N VAL A 84 2.83 -12.73 23.41
CA VAL A 84 3.09 -11.40 22.89
C VAL A 84 4.25 -11.47 21.90
N GLU A 85 3.96 -11.14 20.66
CA GLU A 85 4.93 -11.11 19.57
C GLU A 85 5.07 -9.68 19.04
N SER A 86 6.28 -9.31 18.68
CA SER A 86 6.54 -8.10 17.93
C SER A 86 6.95 -8.45 16.51
N VAL A 87 6.61 -7.57 15.58
CA VAL A 87 6.96 -7.68 14.17
C VAL A 87 7.63 -6.41 13.71
N LEU A 88 8.79 -6.51 13.08
CA LEU A 88 9.36 -5.45 12.26
C LEU A 88 9.01 -5.75 10.82
N PHE A 89 8.65 -4.74 10.04
CA PHE A 89 8.26 -4.95 8.66
C PHE A 89 8.72 -3.86 7.72
N THR A 90 8.80 -4.24 6.45
CA THR A 90 9.05 -3.34 5.34
C THR A 90 8.13 -3.70 4.19
N ASP A 91 7.38 -2.69 3.73
CA ASP A 91 6.42 -2.78 2.64
C ASP A 91 6.97 -1.93 1.48
N ILE A 92 7.04 -2.52 0.29
CA ILE A 92 7.56 -1.90 -0.91
C ILE A 92 6.56 -2.14 -2.02
N GLY A 93 6.09 -1.10 -2.70
CA GLY A 93 5.13 -1.33 -3.77
C GLY A 93 4.53 -0.08 -4.34
N ASN A 94 3.74 -0.28 -5.41
CA ASN A 94 2.87 0.73 -5.97
C ASN A 94 1.83 0.08 -6.92
N VAL A 95 0.90 0.89 -7.42
CA VAL A 95 0.00 0.58 -8.52
C VAL A 95 0.26 1.52 -9.69
N TRP A 96 -0.06 1.12 -10.91
CA TRP A 96 0.12 1.92 -12.13
C TRP A 96 -0.99 1.65 -13.14
N LEU A 97 -1.15 2.53 -14.13
CA LEU A 97 -1.96 2.32 -15.32
C LEU A 97 -1.14 1.65 -16.43
N LEU A 98 -1.78 0.81 -17.25
CA LEU A 98 -1.10 0.20 -18.40
C LEU A 98 -1.09 1.12 -19.63
N LYS A 99 -2.16 1.89 -19.83
CA LYS A 99 -2.38 2.66 -21.07
C LYS A 99 -2.34 4.16 -20.80
N LYS A 100 -1.59 4.88 -21.65
CA LYS A 100 -1.40 6.34 -21.58
C LYS A 100 -2.69 7.16 -21.72
N GLN A 101 -3.71 6.64 -22.37
CA GLN A 101 -4.97 7.37 -22.60
C GLN A 101 -5.82 7.57 -21.34
N ALA A 102 -5.48 6.94 -20.21
CA ALA A 102 -6.23 7.03 -18.96
C ALA A 102 -5.61 7.96 -17.89
N GLY A 103 -4.38 8.49 -18.07
CA GLY A 103 -3.69 9.28 -17.05
C GLY A 103 -2.47 10.05 -17.56
N GLN A 104 -1.84 10.83 -16.68
CA GLN A 104 -0.58 11.55 -16.97
C GLN A 104 0.60 10.56 -17.11
N GLU A 105 1.75 11.02 -17.61
CA GLU A 105 2.90 10.14 -17.87
C GLU A 105 3.44 9.46 -16.60
N GLU A 106 3.17 10.05 -15.44
CA GLU A 106 3.54 9.61 -14.11
C GLU A 106 2.68 8.46 -13.58
N GLU A 107 1.51 8.24 -14.18
CA GLU A 107 0.58 7.17 -13.78
C GLU A 107 0.85 5.88 -14.52
N VAL A 108 1.51 5.96 -15.68
CA VAL A 108 1.73 4.82 -16.59
C VAL A 108 2.95 4.03 -16.15
N PHE A 109 2.82 2.71 -16.12
CA PHE A 109 3.93 1.82 -15.81
C PHE A 109 5.07 2.00 -16.83
N LYS A 110 6.23 2.44 -16.35
CA LYS A 110 7.48 2.56 -17.13
C LYS A 110 8.63 1.96 -16.33
N PHE A 111 9.29 0.94 -16.87
CA PHE A 111 10.45 0.32 -16.21
C PHE A 111 11.57 1.32 -15.89
N SER A 112 11.79 2.32 -16.74
CA SER A 112 12.79 3.38 -16.52
C SER A 112 12.52 4.26 -15.30
N ARG A 113 11.25 4.30 -14.84
CA ARG A 113 10.82 5.10 -13.69
C ARG A 113 10.50 4.27 -12.45
N LEU A 114 10.59 2.94 -12.53
CA LEU A 114 10.21 2.05 -11.45
C LEU A 114 10.88 2.43 -10.12
N GLY A 115 12.16 2.78 -10.14
CA GLY A 115 12.87 3.24 -8.93
C GLY A 115 12.30 4.51 -8.32
N GLN A 116 11.76 5.43 -9.13
CA GLN A 116 11.07 6.64 -8.66
C GLN A 116 9.65 6.32 -8.22
N ASP A 117 8.90 5.52 -8.96
CA ASP A 117 7.50 5.28 -8.65
C ASP A 117 7.32 4.35 -7.43
N ILE A 118 8.29 3.52 -7.05
CA ILE A 118 8.14 2.61 -5.92
C ILE A 118 8.04 3.37 -4.59
N ALA A 119 7.01 3.05 -3.81
CA ALA A 119 6.85 3.51 -2.44
C ALA A 119 7.46 2.51 -1.45
N ILE A 120 8.02 3.03 -0.36
CA ILE A 120 8.66 2.22 0.69
C ILE A 120 8.15 2.68 2.04
N GLY A 121 7.56 1.76 2.80
CA GLY A 121 7.15 1.94 4.18
C GLY A 121 7.86 0.96 5.09
N VAL A 122 8.19 1.40 6.31
CA VAL A 122 8.74 0.52 7.35
C VAL A 122 7.92 0.71 8.61
N GLY A 123 7.85 -0.32 9.44
CA GLY A 123 7.09 -0.20 10.67
C GLY A 123 7.38 -1.31 11.65
N THR A 124 6.74 -1.18 12.79
CA THR A 124 6.71 -2.18 13.85
C THR A 124 5.28 -2.48 14.21
N GLY A 125 5.01 -3.67 14.70
CA GLY A 125 3.71 -4.05 15.20
C GLY A 125 3.80 -4.93 16.42
N LEU A 126 2.77 -4.88 17.24
CA LEU A 126 2.58 -5.74 18.40
C LEU A 126 1.38 -6.66 18.13
N ARG A 127 1.54 -7.94 18.47
CA ARG A 127 0.53 -8.97 18.33
C ARG A 127 0.34 -9.66 19.66
N ILE A 128 -0.91 -9.69 20.10
CA ILE A 128 -1.30 -10.30 21.36
C ILE A 128 -2.30 -11.40 21.04
N ASP A 129 -1.89 -12.64 21.31
CA ASP A 129 -2.67 -13.84 21.02
C ASP A 129 -3.32 -14.37 22.30
N PHE A 130 -4.66 -14.24 22.35
CA PHE A 130 -5.50 -14.65 23.46
C PHE A 130 -6.12 -16.06 23.25
N ASN A 131 -5.64 -16.88 22.31
CA ASN A 131 -6.18 -18.18 21.89
C ASN A 131 -7.49 -18.13 21.09
N PHE A 132 -8.44 -17.26 21.45
CA PHE A 132 -9.75 -17.14 20.77
C PHE A 132 -9.84 -15.94 19.83
N PHE A 133 -9.01 -14.92 20.02
CA PHE A 133 -8.80 -13.85 19.03
C PHE A 133 -7.36 -13.33 19.13
N LEU A 134 -6.92 -12.68 18.06
CA LEU A 134 -5.64 -11.98 18.00
C LEU A 134 -5.90 -10.47 17.88
N ILE A 135 -5.26 -9.68 18.74
CA ILE A 135 -5.18 -8.22 18.59
C ILE A 135 -3.85 -7.88 17.95
N ARG A 136 -3.89 -7.00 16.95
CA ARG A 136 -2.73 -6.47 16.26
C ARG A 136 -2.76 -4.95 16.29
N VAL A 137 -1.65 -4.36 16.68
CA VAL A 137 -1.41 -2.92 16.59
C VAL A 137 -0.16 -2.74 15.73
N ASP A 138 -0.33 -2.23 14.51
CA ASP A 138 0.76 -1.95 13.60
C ASP A 138 0.97 -0.44 13.52
N TYR A 139 2.22 0.00 13.54
CA TYR A 139 2.62 1.39 13.39
C TYR A 139 3.66 1.50 12.27
N ALA A 140 3.37 2.27 11.23
CA ALA A 140 4.19 2.34 10.02
C ALA A 140 4.54 3.78 9.63
N TYR A 141 5.78 3.99 9.16
CA TYR A 141 6.26 5.24 8.60
C TYR A 141 6.52 5.10 7.10
N LYS A 142 6.26 6.18 6.36
CA LYS A 142 6.61 6.29 4.94
C LYS A 142 8.08 6.68 4.83
N VAL A 143 8.93 5.77 4.37
CA VAL A 143 10.35 6.05 4.14
C VAL A 143 10.57 6.76 2.81
N LYS A 144 9.81 6.37 1.79
CA LYS A 144 9.80 6.99 0.47
C LYS A 144 8.37 7.07 -0.04
N ASP A 145 7.88 8.28 -0.26
CA ASP A 145 6.56 8.54 -0.82
C ASP A 145 6.69 9.07 -2.27
N PRO A 146 6.25 8.31 -3.29
CA PRO A 146 6.28 8.75 -4.68
C PRO A 146 5.17 9.74 -5.01
N SER A 147 4.13 9.86 -4.16
CA SER A 147 2.97 10.70 -4.44
C SER A 147 2.44 11.40 -3.17
N PRO A 148 3.28 12.21 -2.49
CA PRO A 148 2.87 12.94 -1.30
C PRO A 148 1.91 14.09 -1.64
N ASP A 149 1.27 14.66 -0.61
CA ASP A 149 0.40 15.84 -0.74
C ASP A 149 1.15 17.08 -1.24
N ASN A 150 2.41 17.24 -0.82
CA ASN A 150 3.29 18.33 -1.24
C ASN A 150 4.32 17.83 -2.26
N ILE A 151 4.30 18.38 -3.47
CA ILE A 151 5.24 18.02 -4.55
C ILE A 151 6.71 18.20 -4.17
N ALA A 152 7.01 19.16 -3.29
CA ALA A 152 8.38 19.38 -2.81
C ALA A 152 8.94 18.14 -2.09
N ASP A 153 8.09 17.26 -1.57
CA ASP A 153 8.47 16.10 -0.76
C ASP A 153 8.52 14.80 -1.55
N GLN A 154 8.20 14.87 -2.83
CA GLN A 154 8.12 13.71 -3.71
C GLN A 154 9.46 12.98 -3.79
N ASN A 155 9.44 11.66 -3.59
CA ASN A 155 10.60 10.77 -3.66
C ASN A 155 11.75 11.09 -2.71
N LYS A 156 11.54 11.97 -1.73
CA LYS A 156 12.52 12.20 -0.67
C LYS A 156 12.52 11.02 0.31
N TRP A 157 13.72 10.62 0.69
CA TRP A 157 13.94 9.59 1.70
C TRP A 157 13.83 10.18 3.10
N PHE A 158 13.14 9.49 3.99
CA PHE A 158 12.94 9.89 5.40
C PHE A 158 12.37 11.30 5.57
N ASN A 159 11.55 11.75 4.61
CA ASN A 159 10.95 13.07 4.68
C ASN A 159 9.98 13.17 5.86
N ASN A 160 10.06 14.26 6.62
CA ASN A 160 9.22 14.51 7.80
C ASN A 160 9.21 13.34 8.81
N TRP A 161 10.36 12.69 9.01
CA TRP A 161 10.55 11.62 10.00
C TRP A 161 10.34 12.15 11.43
N ARG A 162 9.10 12.05 11.90
CA ARG A 162 8.68 12.40 13.26
C ARG A 162 7.81 11.28 13.77
N LEU A 163 7.90 11.02 15.08
CA LEU A 163 7.13 9.96 15.72
C LEU A 163 5.61 10.11 15.55
N THR A 164 5.12 11.32 15.24
CA THR A 164 3.70 11.63 15.04
C THR A 164 3.19 11.40 13.62
N ASN A 165 4.08 11.27 12.64
CA ASN A 165 3.73 11.30 11.22
C ASN A 165 3.55 9.90 10.60
N GLY A 166 3.56 8.86 11.42
CA GLY A 166 3.29 7.50 10.98
C GLY A 166 1.81 7.15 11.09
N GLN A 167 1.47 6.04 10.46
CA GLN A 167 0.13 5.51 10.37
C GLN A 167 -0.04 4.39 11.39
N LEU A 168 -0.98 4.57 12.31
CA LEU A 168 -1.44 3.54 13.22
C LEU A 168 -2.53 2.71 12.55
N GLN A 169 -2.43 1.39 12.69
CA GLN A 169 -3.43 0.45 12.22
C GLN A 169 -3.75 -0.55 13.31
N ILE A 170 -5.04 -0.83 13.50
CA ILE A 170 -5.53 -1.79 14.49
C ILE A 170 -6.26 -2.88 13.73
N GLY A 171 -5.94 -4.12 14.04
CA GLY A 171 -6.61 -5.29 13.50
C GLY A 171 -7.05 -6.23 14.61
N ILE A 172 -8.27 -6.73 14.51
CA ILE A 172 -8.78 -7.80 15.35
C ILE A 172 -9.09 -8.97 14.43
N ASN A 173 -8.40 -10.09 14.63
CA ASN A 173 -8.64 -11.30 13.86
C ASN A 173 -9.36 -12.32 14.74
N TYR A 174 -10.46 -12.84 14.22
CA TYR A 174 -11.14 -14.01 14.77
C TYR A 174 -10.72 -15.24 13.94
N PRO A 175 -10.22 -16.31 14.56
CA PRO A 175 -10.14 -17.60 13.91
C PRO A 175 -11.58 -18.10 13.74
N PHE A 176 -12.15 -17.96 12.54
CA PHE A 176 -13.39 -18.65 12.21
C PHE A 176 -13.05 -20.14 12.07
N SER A 177 -13.16 -20.89 13.17
CA SER A 177 -13.35 -22.33 13.09
C SER A 177 -14.79 -22.57 12.65
N LEU A 178 -14.98 -22.98 11.40
CA LEU A 178 -16.24 -23.56 10.92
C LEU A 178 -15.96 -25.02 10.56
#